data_AF-A0A6V7JPQ4-F1
#
_entry.id   AF-A0A6V7JPQ4-F1
#
_cell.length_a   1.000
_cell.length_b   1.000
_cell.length_c   1.000
_cell.angle_alpha   90.00
_cell.angle_beta   90.00
_cell.angle_gamma   90.00
#
_symmetry.space_group_name_H-M   'P 1'
#
loop_
_entity.id
_entity.type
_entity.pdbx_description
1 polymer ?
#
loop_
_entity_poly.entity_id
_entity_poly.type
_entity_poly.pdbx_seq_one_letter_code
_entity_poly.pdbx_strand_id
1 'polypeptide(L)' 'DQNFYLTEAKRLKHLADQEAQLSSQSMMYLEAALFFLLTGDAMESDIGNDRASFTMYKDTLSLI' A
#
# COMPACT_ATOMS: atom_id res chain seq x y z
N ASP A 1 7.67 8.72 6.76
CA ASP A 1 7.16 8.17 8.03
C ASP A 1 6.24 7.02 7.69
N GLN A 2 6.54 5.81 8.19
CA GLN A 2 5.79 4.58 7.91
C GLN A 2 4.27 4.75 8.18
N ASN A 3 3.89 5.48 9.24
CA ASN A 3 2.49 5.66 9.60
C ASN A 3 1.74 6.53 8.59
N PHE A 4 2.42 7.52 8.02
CA PHE A 4 1.86 8.36 6.97
C PHE A 4 1.58 7.54 5.71
N TYR A 5 2.56 6.77 5.22
CA TYR A 5 2.40 5.95 4.03
C TYR A 5 1.29 4.91 4.19
N LEU A 6 1.25 4.22 5.34
CA LEU A 6 0.22 3.22 5.61
C LEU A 6 -1.19 3.82 5.67
N THR A 7 -1.31 5.02 6.24
CA THR A 7 -2.59 5.74 6.32
C THR A 7 -3.09 6.12 4.93
N GLU A 8 -2.19 6.65 4.10
CA GLU A 8 -2.55 7.11 2.76
C GLU A 8 -2.87 5.93 1.81
N ALA A 9 -2.11 4.83 1.90
CA ALA A 9 -2.40 3.61 1.16
C ALA A 9 -3.81 3.07 1.45
N LYS A 10 -4.18 3.00 2.74
CA LYS A 10 -5.52 2.54 3.16
C LYS A 10 -6.62 3.48 2.67
N ARG A 11 -6.40 4.79 2.75
CA ARG A 11 -7.35 5.81 2.27
C ARG A 11 -7.61 5.65 0.78
N LEU A 12 -6.55 5.57 -0.04
CA LEU A 12 -6.63 5.41 -1.49
C LEU A 12 -7.28 4.08 -1.88
N LYS A 13 -6.89 2.98 -1.24
CA LYS A 13 -7.53 1.68 -1.47
C LYS A 13 -9.03 1.74 -1.20
N HIS A 14 -9.47 2.33 -0.09
CA HIS A 14 -10.90 2.43 0.22
C HIS A 14 -11.68 3.35 -0.73
N LEU A 15 -11.04 4.36 -1.29
CA LEU A 15 -11.64 5.15 -2.37
C LEU A 15 -11.75 4.33 -3.66
N ALA A 16 -10.71 3.56 -4.01
CA ALA A 16 -10.73 2.67 -5.15
C ALA A 16 -11.81 1.58 -5.02
N ASP A 17 -12.00 1.02 -3.83
CA ASP A 17 -13.06 0.04 -3.52
C ASP A 17 -14.47 0.60 -3.79
N GLN A 18 -14.63 1.93 -3.80
CA GLN A 18 -15.91 2.63 -4.01
C GLN A 18 -16.03 3.28 -5.40
N GLU A 19 -14.96 3.28 -6.20
CA GLU A 19 -14.94 3.92 -7.52
C GLU A 19 -15.55 3.00 -8.59
N ALA A 20 -16.45 3.54 -9.40
CA ALA A 20 -17.14 2.80 -10.45
C ALA A 20 -16.42 2.91 -11.81
N GLN A 21 -15.70 4.00 -12.05
CA GLN A 21 -14.94 4.20 -13.28
C GLN A 21 -13.64 3.42 -13.24
N LEU A 22 -13.55 2.34 -14.02
CA LEU A 22 -12.42 1.40 -14.01
C LEU A 22 -11.05 2.10 -14.14
N SER A 23 -10.91 3.11 -15.00
CA SER A 23 -9.64 3.83 -15.16
C SER A 23 -9.22 4.60 -13.90
N SER A 24 -10.19 5.27 -13.26
CA SER A 24 -9.98 5.99 -11.99
C SER A 24 -9.65 5.00 -10.87
N GLN A 25 -10.43 3.91 -10.78
CA GLN A 25 -10.24 2.85 -9.80
C GLN A 25 -8.84 2.22 -9.92
N SER A 26 -8.42 1.86 -11.14
CA SER A 26 -7.09 1.29 -11.38
C SER A 26 -5.97 2.26 -11.01
N MET A 27 -6.12 3.56 -11.31
CA MET A 27 -5.13 4.57 -10.93
C MET A 27 -5.02 4.71 -9.40
N MET A 28 -6.16 4.71 -8.69
CA MET A 28 -6.19 4.78 -7.23
C MET A 28 -5.58 3.52 -6.59
N TYR A 29 -5.85 2.32 -7.11
CA TYR A 29 -5.20 1.09 -6.63
C TYR A 29 -3.70 1.11 -6.88
N LEU A 30 -3.26 1.60 -8.04
CA LEU A 30 -1.83 1.73 -8.35
C LEU A 30 -1.13 2.69 -7.39
N GLU A 31 -1.76 3.83 -7.08
CA GLU A 31 -1.24 4.79 -6.11
C GLU A 31 -1.22 4.20 -4.68
N ALA A 32 -2.28 3.49 -4.28
CA ALA A 32 -2.32 2.77 -3.01
C ALA A 32 -1.19 1.72 -2.91
N ALA A 33 -0.94 0.97 -3.99
CA ALA A 33 0.14 -0.01 -4.05
C ALA A 33 1.51 0.65 -3.87
N LEU A 34 1.76 1.82 -4.50
CA LEU A 34 3.00 2.59 -4.30
C LEU A 34 3.18 2.98 -2.82
N PHE A 35 2.13 3.45 -2.14
CA PHE A 35 2.22 3.78 -0.71
C PHE A 35 2.42 2.55 0.17
N PHE A 36 1.82 1.39 -0.16
CA PHE A 36 2.11 0.15 0.58
C PHE A 36 3.56 -0.31 0.38
N LEU A 37 4.13 -0.16 -0.83
CA LEU A 37 5.55 -0.43 -1.07
C LEU A 37 6.45 0.50 -0.24
N LEU A 38 6.17 1.82 -0.22
CA LEU A 38 6.89 2.77 0.62
C LEU A 38 6.75 2.48 2.12
N THR A 39 5.61 1.91 2.53
CA THR A 39 5.42 1.43 3.91
C THR A 39 6.33 0.23 4.19
N GLY A 40 6.40 -0.74 3.26
CA GLY A 40 7.28 -1.91 3.38
C GLY A 40 8.76 -1.53 3.43
N ASP A 41 9.19 -0.58 2.59
CA ASP A 41 10.56 -0.06 2.56
C ASP A 41 10.94 0.64 3.87
N ALA A 42 10.04 1.47 4.39
CA ALA A 42 10.21 2.09 5.70
C ALA A 42 10.28 1.05 6.83
N MET A 43 9.46 -0.01 6.77
CA MET A 43 9.50 -1.12 7.75
C MET A 43 10.81 -1.92 7.66
N GLU A 44 11.30 -2.19 6.46
CA GLU A 44 12.52 -2.99 6.22
C GLU A 44 13.78 -2.30 6.75
N SER A 45 13.75 -0.96 6.81
CA SER A 45 14.83 -0.16 7.41
C SER A 45 14.91 -0.28 8.95
N ASP A 46 13.85 -0.77 9.60
CA ASP A 46 13.76 -0.93 11.06
C ASP A 46 14.15 -2.34 11.52
N ILE A 47 15.09 -2.43 12.47
CA ILE A 47 15.58 -3.70 13.03
C ILE A 47 14.42 -4.51 13.63
N GLY A 48 14.22 -5.74 13.13
CA GLY A 48 13.23 -6.69 13.65
C GLY A 48 11.90 -6.70 12.91
N ASN A 49 11.75 -5.89 11.86
CA ASN A 49 10.52 -5.80 11.06
C ASN A 49 10.54 -6.66 9.78
N ASP A 50 11.54 -7.50 9.53
CA ASP A 50 11.69 -8.32 8.31
C ASP A 50 10.42 -9.10 7.92
N ARG A 51 9.74 -9.68 8.92
CA ARG A 51 8.49 -10.44 8.68
C ARG A 51 7.34 -9.50 8.31
N ALA A 52 7.28 -8.33 8.93
CA ALA A 52 6.24 -7.34 8.68
C ALA A 52 6.40 -6.69 7.30
N SER A 53 7.62 -6.31 6.92
CA SER A 53 7.92 -5.79 5.58
C SER A 53 7.64 -6.84 4.50
N PHE A 54 8.03 -8.10 4.71
CA PHE A 54 7.68 -9.19 3.80
C PHE A 54 6.17 -9.35 3.63
N THR A 55 5.40 -9.36 4.72
CA THR A 55 3.94 -9.42 4.64
C THR A 55 3.37 -8.22 3.89
N MET A 56 3.88 -7.00 4.13
CA MET A 56 3.45 -5.80 3.41
C MET A 56 3.64 -5.95 1.90
N TYR A 57 4.82 -6.40 1.45
CA TYR A 57 5.09 -6.61 0.04
C TYR A 57 4.23 -7.72 -0.57
N LYS A 58 4.05 -8.84 0.15
CA LYS A 58 3.23 -9.96 -0.32
C LYS A 58 1.76 -9.57 -0.48
N ASP A 59 1.21 -8.83 0.49
CA ASP A 59 -0.18 -8.38 0.43
C ASP A 59 -0.36 -7.33 -0.68
N THR A 60 0.65 -6.47 -0.91
CA THR A 60 0.65 -5.51 -2.02
C THR A 60 0.65 -6.19 -3.38
N LEU A 61 1.39 -7.29 -3.55
CA LEU A 61 1.35 -8.09 -4.78
C LEU A 61 -0.04 -8.66 -5.07
N SER A 62 -0.83 -8.93 -4.03
CA SER A 62 -2.21 -9.42 -4.21
C SER A 62 -3.21 -8.32 -4.58
N LEU A 63 -2.80 -7.04 -4.46
CA LEU A 63 -3.59 -5.87 -4.85
C LEU A 63 -3.40 -5.49 -6.33
N ILE A 64 -2.29 -5.90 -6.93
CA ILE A 64 -1.90 -5.65 -8.34
C ILE A 64 -2.40 -6.81 -9.21
#